data_AF-A0A7V3YKF4-F1
#
_entry.id   AF-A0A7V3YKF4-F1
#
_cell.length_a   1.000
_cell.length_b   1.000
_cell.length_c   1.000
_cell.angle_alpha   90.00
_cell.angle_beta   90.00
_cell.angle_gamma   90.00
#
_symmetry.space_group_name_H-M   'P 1'
#
loop_
_entity.id
_entity.type
_entity.pdbx_description
1 polymer ?
#
loop_
_entity_poly.entity_id
_entity_poly.type
_entity_poly.pdbx_seq_one_letter_code
_entity_poly.pdbx_strand_id
1 'polypeptide(L)'
;MEIPIPQDTPQDSPETLFHHLEERAFWEKTGLSTIRVTVLGGYLELLRLIQCFQYSSCPNAEKARTQKGHCLSWEEAVSGWYEHCYLGAVKVIEESGILRRFPNRTPADLYLFILENLDLLRKAVCFVPSRRTITQNLRKLRQIARAKQL
;
A
#
# COMPACT_ATOMS: atom_id res chain seq x y z
N MET A 1 16.28 1.90 -31.51
CA MET A 1 14.91 2.44 -31.63
C MET A 1 14.91 3.72 -30.83
N GLU A 2 14.94 4.87 -31.50
CA GLU A 2 14.92 6.18 -30.84
C GLU A 2 13.50 6.44 -30.37
N ILE A 3 13.31 6.64 -29.07
CA ILE A 3 12.02 7.01 -28.50
C ILE A 3 11.83 8.51 -28.81
N PRO A 4 10.81 8.91 -29.58
CA PRO A 4 10.59 10.31 -29.88
C PRO A 4 10.24 11.04 -28.58
N ILE A 5 11.06 12.00 -28.17
CA ILE A 5 10.73 12.89 -27.05
C ILE A 5 9.72 13.91 -27.56
N PRO A 6 8.50 13.96 -26.99
CA PRO A 6 7.51 14.98 -27.35
C PRO A 6 8.10 16.38 -27.16
N GLN A 7 7.97 17.23 -28.19
CA GLN A 7 8.53 18.59 -28.22
C GLN A 7 7.79 19.57 -27.30
N ASP A 8 6.66 19.15 -26.72
CA ASP A 8 5.97 19.86 -25.65
C ASP A 8 6.47 19.33 -24.31
N THR A 9 7.70 19.66 -23.94
CA THR A 9 8.10 19.53 -22.54
C THR A 9 7.25 20.52 -21.74
N PRO A 10 6.40 20.08 -20.80
CA PRO A 10 5.90 21.01 -19.81
C PRO A 10 7.12 21.61 -19.08
N GLN A 11 6.96 22.76 -18.45
CA GLN A 11 7.93 23.34 -17.52
C GLN A 11 8.10 22.47 -16.24
N ASP A 12 8.00 21.15 -16.38
CA ASP A 12 8.00 20.15 -15.33
C ASP A 12 9.43 19.63 -15.14
N SER A 13 9.84 19.44 -13.89
CA SER A 13 11.15 18.87 -13.61
C SER A 13 11.20 17.42 -14.11
N PRO A 14 12.41 16.86 -14.36
CA PRO A 14 12.57 15.48 -14.82
C PRO A 14 11.81 14.46 -13.97
N GLU A 15 11.75 14.66 -12.65
CA GLU A 15 11.03 13.81 -11.70
C GLU A 15 9.52 13.75 -12.00
N THR A 16 8.92 14.90 -12.29
CA THR A 16 7.49 14.99 -12.65
C THR A 16 7.22 14.27 -13.97
N LEU A 17 8.12 14.42 -14.96
CA LEU A 17 8.01 13.72 -16.22
C LEU A 17 8.07 12.19 -16.02
N PHE A 18 9.04 11.70 -15.24
CA PHE A 18 9.15 10.27 -14.96
C PHE A 18 7.92 9.73 -14.23
N HIS A 19 7.41 10.48 -13.24
CA HIS A 19 6.20 10.09 -12.52
C HIS A 19 4.99 9.94 -13.46
N HIS A 20 4.79 10.88 -14.39
CA HIS A 20 3.72 10.77 -15.39
C HIS A 20 3.90 9.61 -16.37
N LEU A 21 5.14 9.28 -16.74
CA LEU A 21 5.42 8.11 -17.59
C LEU A 21 5.11 6.80 -16.86
N GLU A 22 5.50 6.70 -15.59
CA GLU A 22 5.21 5.55 -14.75
C GLU A 22 3.70 5.35 -14.56
N GLU A 23 2.96 6.43 -14.27
CA GLU A 23 1.50 6.41 -14.12
C GLU A 23 0.81 5.89 -15.40
N ARG A 24 1.17 6.45 -16.57
CA ARG A 24 0.61 6.00 -17.85
C ARG A 24 0.93 4.53 -18.12
N ALA A 25 2.19 4.13 -17.94
CA ALA A 25 2.60 2.75 -18.16
C ALA A 25 1.86 1.77 -17.24
N PHE A 26 1.61 2.16 -15.99
CA PHE A 26 0.81 1.36 -15.06
C PHE A 26 -0.65 1.25 -15.50
N TRP A 27 -1.29 2.36 -15.88
CA TRP A 27 -2.68 2.34 -16.33
C TRP A 27 -2.87 1.56 -17.63
N GLU A 28 -1.96 1.72 -18.60
CA GLU A 28 -2.00 0.96 -19.85
C GLU A 28 -1.86 -0.54 -19.61
N LYS A 29 -0.97 -0.95 -18.70
CA LYS A 29 -0.74 -2.36 -18.40
C LYS A 29 -1.85 -2.99 -17.56
N THR A 30 -2.49 -2.24 -16.66
CA THR A 30 -3.37 -2.83 -15.63
C THR A 30 -4.84 -2.43 -15.76
N GLY A 31 -5.14 -1.32 -16.45
CA GLY A 31 -6.47 -0.71 -16.46
C GLY A 31 -6.90 -0.08 -15.13
N LEU A 32 -6.03 -0.05 -14.10
CA LEU A 32 -6.36 0.44 -12.76
C LEU A 32 -6.16 1.96 -12.60
N SER A 33 -6.89 2.75 -13.39
CA SER A 33 -6.77 4.23 -13.41
C SER A 33 -7.17 4.93 -12.11
N THR A 34 -7.88 4.23 -11.22
CA THR A 34 -8.31 4.76 -9.92
C THR A 34 -7.17 4.79 -8.88
N ILE A 35 -6.12 3.98 -9.09
CA ILE A 35 -4.98 3.94 -8.17
C ILE A 35 -4.08 5.12 -8.48
N ARG A 36 -3.84 5.93 -7.45
CA ARG A 36 -2.95 7.09 -7.50
C ARG A 36 -1.79 6.90 -6.54
N VAL A 37 -0.57 7.07 -7.02
CA VAL A 37 0.67 7.01 -6.24
C VAL A 37 1.40 8.33 -6.37
N THR A 38 1.94 8.88 -5.29
CA THR A 38 2.63 10.18 -5.30
C THR A 38 4.15 10.05 -5.18
N VAL A 39 4.64 8.86 -4.82
CA VAL A 39 6.06 8.57 -4.74
C VAL A 39 6.57 8.08 -6.09
N LEU A 40 7.66 8.68 -6.58
CA LEU A 40 8.36 8.25 -7.79
C LEU A 40 8.84 6.80 -7.64
N GLY A 41 8.66 5.98 -8.68
CA GLY A 41 8.93 4.55 -8.68
C GLY A 41 7.81 3.71 -8.06
N GLY A 42 6.84 4.32 -7.38
CA GLY A 42 5.80 3.56 -6.67
C GLY A 42 4.86 2.79 -7.61
N TYR A 43 4.55 3.33 -8.78
CA TYR A 43 3.80 2.60 -9.81
C TYR A 43 4.58 1.39 -10.36
N LEU A 44 5.91 1.51 -10.48
CA LEU A 44 6.77 0.39 -10.87
C LEU A 44 6.77 -0.72 -9.80
N GLU A 45 6.77 -0.33 -8.53
CA GLU A 45 6.67 -1.30 -7.44
C GLU A 45 5.30 -2.00 -7.43
N LEU A 46 4.20 -1.30 -7.72
CA LEU A 46 2.90 -1.96 -7.89
C LEU A 46 2.91 -2.98 -9.03
N LEU A 47 3.52 -2.66 -10.19
CA LEU A 47 3.70 -3.62 -11.28
C LEU A 47 4.51 -4.84 -10.82
N ARG A 48 5.58 -4.61 -10.05
CA ARG A 48 6.40 -5.69 -9.48
C ARG A 48 5.60 -6.59 -8.54
N LEU A 49 4.75 -6.01 -7.69
CA LEU A 49 3.89 -6.75 -6.78
C LEU A 49 2.85 -7.61 -7.53
N ILE A 50 2.25 -7.07 -8.59
CA ILE A 50 1.33 -7.82 -9.46
C ILE A 50 2.07 -8.97 -10.15
N GLN A 51 3.28 -8.71 -10.67
CA GLN A 51 4.11 -9.75 -11.26
C GLN A 51 4.48 -10.83 -10.24
N CYS A 52 4.84 -10.45 -9.01
CA CYS A 52 5.06 -11.41 -7.93
C CYS A 52 3.78 -12.22 -7.65
N PHE A 53 2.61 -11.60 -7.63
CA PHE A 53 1.33 -12.32 -7.45
C PHE A 53 1.09 -13.34 -8.57
N GLN A 54 1.39 -12.96 -9.82
CA GLN A 54 1.27 -13.81 -11.01
C GLN A 54 2.07 -15.12 -10.88
N TYR A 55 3.34 -15.03 -10.50
CA TYR A 55 4.27 -16.17 -10.52
C TYR A 55 4.50 -16.85 -9.16
N SER A 56 4.30 -16.17 -8.03
CA SER A 56 4.65 -16.72 -6.70
C SER A 56 3.51 -17.54 -6.10
N SER A 57 3.83 -18.58 -5.32
CA SER A 57 2.86 -19.37 -4.52
C SER A 57 2.19 -18.59 -3.37
N CYS A 58 1.89 -17.31 -3.56
CA CYS A 58 1.17 -16.47 -2.61
C CYS A 58 -0.11 -17.19 -2.13
N PRO A 59 -0.35 -17.32 -0.81
CA PRO A 59 -1.56 -17.93 -0.27
C PRO A 59 -2.84 -17.26 -0.77
N ASN A 60 -2.78 -15.95 -1.04
CA ASN A 60 -3.91 -15.18 -1.58
C ASN A 60 -4.23 -15.54 -3.05
N ALA A 61 -3.33 -16.22 -3.75
CA ALA A 61 -3.53 -16.71 -5.12
C ALA A 61 -3.86 -18.21 -5.19
N GLU A 62 -3.90 -18.90 -4.05
CA GLU A 62 -4.00 -20.37 -3.98
C GLU A 62 -5.34 -20.90 -4.52
N LYS A 63 -6.45 -20.20 -4.24
CA LYS A 63 -7.77 -20.52 -4.82
C LYS A 63 -7.81 -20.32 -6.33
N ALA A 64 -7.11 -19.31 -6.86
CA ALA A 64 -7.05 -19.06 -8.30
C ALA A 64 -6.20 -20.13 -9.02
N ARG A 65 -5.13 -20.62 -8.39
CA ARG A 65 -4.23 -21.64 -8.98
C ARG A 65 -4.73 -23.07 -8.94
N THR A 66 -5.41 -23.46 -7.86
CA THR A 66 -5.91 -24.84 -7.67
C THR A 66 -6.82 -25.32 -8.81
N GLN A 67 -7.37 -24.39 -9.60
CA GLN A 67 -8.21 -24.68 -10.76
C GLN A 67 -7.43 -24.83 -12.09
N LYS A 68 -6.18 -24.33 -12.21
CA LYS A 68 -5.49 -24.19 -13.52
C LYS A 68 -4.05 -24.69 -13.60
N GLY A 69 -3.45 -25.19 -12.52
CA GLY A 69 -2.18 -25.93 -12.56
C GLY A 69 -0.91 -25.12 -12.90
N HIS A 70 -0.99 -23.85 -13.30
CA HIS A 70 0.16 -23.00 -13.69
C HIS A 70 -0.03 -21.52 -13.32
N CYS A 71 0.99 -20.70 -13.66
CA CYS A 71 1.03 -19.24 -13.53
C CYS A 71 -0.22 -18.55 -14.10
N LEU A 72 -0.72 -17.51 -13.43
CA LEU A 72 -1.92 -16.77 -13.84
C LEU A 72 -1.67 -15.96 -15.12
N SER A 73 -2.72 -15.69 -15.91
CA SER A 73 -2.64 -14.64 -16.93
C SER A 73 -2.34 -13.30 -16.28
N TRP A 74 -1.85 -12.33 -17.06
CA TRP A 74 -1.56 -11.00 -16.52
C TRP A 74 -2.84 -10.32 -16.00
N GLU A 75 -3.94 -10.42 -16.74
CA GLU A 75 -5.25 -9.87 -16.37
C GLU A 75 -5.79 -10.52 -15.08
N GLU A 76 -5.66 -11.85 -14.97
CA GLU A 76 -6.01 -12.59 -13.75
C GLU A 76 -5.15 -12.17 -12.56
N ALA A 77 -3.85 -11.95 -12.78
CA ALA A 77 -2.95 -11.48 -11.73
C ALA A 77 -3.28 -10.05 -11.29
N VAL A 78 -3.60 -9.15 -12.22
CA VAL A 78 -4.03 -7.78 -11.92
C VAL A 78 -5.31 -7.80 -11.08
N SER A 79 -6.35 -8.50 -11.55
CA SER A 79 -7.64 -8.57 -10.85
C SER A 79 -7.50 -9.24 -9.49
N GLY A 80 -6.80 -10.38 -9.43
CA GLY A 80 -6.60 -11.13 -8.20
C GLY A 80 -5.75 -10.37 -7.17
N TRP A 81 -4.69 -9.69 -7.60
CA TRP A 81 -3.90 -8.83 -6.72
C TRP A 81 -4.74 -7.65 -6.20
N TYR A 82 -5.51 -7.01 -7.08
CA TYR A 82 -6.35 -5.87 -6.71
C TYR A 82 -7.37 -6.27 -5.64
N GLU A 83 -8.09 -7.37 -5.85
CA GLU A 83 -9.14 -7.83 -4.93
C GLU A 83 -8.59 -8.40 -3.63
N HIS A 84 -7.58 -9.28 -3.71
CA HIS A 84 -7.14 -10.07 -2.57
C HIS A 84 -5.99 -9.44 -1.77
N CYS A 85 -5.26 -8.48 -2.35
CA CYS A 85 -4.11 -7.85 -1.67
C CYS A 85 -4.32 -6.35 -1.46
N TYR A 86 -4.70 -5.62 -2.50
CA TYR A 86 -4.75 -4.15 -2.45
C TYR A 86 -6.01 -3.63 -1.75
N LEU A 87 -7.20 -4.05 -2.20
CA LEU A 87 -8.47 -3.49 -1.75
C LEU A 87 -8.70 -3.63 -0.25
N GLY A 88 -8.44 -4.81 0.32
CA GLY A 88 -8.58 -5.06 1.75
C GLY A 88 -7.67 -4.19 2.61
N ALA A 89 -6.41 -4.01 2.18
CA ALA A 89 -5.46 -3.17 2.89
C ALA A 89 -5.82 -1.68 2.82
N VAL A 90 -6.17 -1.20 1.63
CA VAL A 90 -6.58 0.20 1.41
C VAL A 90 -7.83 0.56 2.21
N LYS A 91 -8.83 -0.33 2.25
CA LYS A 91 -10.03 -0.10 3.06
C LYS A 91 -9.71 0.11 4.53
N VAL A 92 -8.81 -0.70 5.11
CA VAL A 92 -8.37 -0.53 6.50
C VAL A 92 -7.61 0.79 6.69
N ILE A 93 -6.75 1.17 5.74
CA ILE A 93 -6.02 2.44 5.77
C ILE A 93 -7.00 3.62 5.79
N GLU A 94 -8.00 3.60 4.91
CA GLU A 94 -9.02 4.65 4.82
C GLU A 94 -9.88 4.73 6.09
N GLU A 95 -10.42 3.60 6.55
CA GLU A 95 -11.27 3.51 7.74
C GLU A 95 -10.54 3.94 9.02
N SER A 96 -9.23 3.72 9.09
CA SER A 96 -8.42 4.14 10.25
C SER A 96 -8.28 5.66 10.38
N GLY A 97 -8.52 6.41 9.29
CA GLY A 97 -8.31 7.86 9.23
C GLY A 97 -6.83 8.28 9.32
N ILE A 98 -5.89 7.34 9.22
CA ILE A 98 -4.45 7.61 9.37
C ILE A 98 -3.93 8.61 8.33
N LEU A 99 -4.53 8.66 7.13
CA LEU A 99 -4.18 9.58 6.06
C LEU A 99 -4.27 11.06 6.47
N ARG A 100 -5.09 11.41 7.47
CA ARG A 100 -5.15 12.79 8.02
C ARG A 100 -3.81 13.26 8.60
N ARG A 101 -2.92 12.34 8.94
CA ARG A 101 -1.58 12.61 9.50
C ARG A 101 -0.50 12.66 8.40
N PHE A 102 -0.83 12.30 7.17
CA PHE A 102 0.07 12.25 6.02
C PHE A 102 -0.53 13.06 4.87
N PRO A 103 -0.55 14.40 4.98
CA PRO A 103 -1.10 15.23 3.92
C PRO A 103 -0.34 14.98 2.61
N ASN A 104 -1.05 15.05 1.49
CA ASN A 104 -0.53 14.81 0.14
C ASN A 104 -0.10 13.35 -0.14
N ARG A 105 -0.47 12.39 0.72
CA ARG A 105 -0.30 10.96 0.45
C ARG A 105 -1.62 10.28 0.17
N THR A 106 -1.58 9.23 -0.63
CA THR A 106 -2.73 8.42 -1.01
C THR A 106 -2.78 7.12 -0.19
N PRO A 107 -3.92 6.41 -0.21
CA PRO A 107 -3.96 5.06 0.35
C PRO A 107 -2.92 4.12 -0.27
N ALA A 108 -2.63 4.27 -1.57
CA ALA A 108 -1.61 3.47 -2.27
C ALA A 108 -0.19 3.75 -1.76
N ASP A 109 0.13 5.02 -1.48
CA ASP A 109 1.43 5.39 -0.89
C ASP A 109 1.62 4.71 0.47
N LEU A 110 0.58 4.72 1.32
CA LEU A 110 0.63 4.06 2.62
C LEU A 110 0.67 2.54 2.51
N TYR A 111 -0.04 1.97 1.53
CA TYR A 111 0.03 0.55 1.23
C TYR A 111 1.46 0.11 0.91
N LEU A 112 2.13 0.82 -0.02
CA LEU A 112 3.53 0.58 -0.38
C LEU A 112 4.46 0.74 0.83
N PHE A 113 4.31 1.85 1.58
CA PHE A 113 5.11 2.11 2.78
C PHE A 113 4.99 0.98 3.81
N ILE A 114 3.77 0.46 4.05
CA ILE A 114 3.55 -0.63 5.00
C ILE A 114 4.23 -1.92 4.53
N LEU A 115 4.15 -2.24 3.23
CA LEU A 115 4.82 -3.42 2.68
C LEU A 115 6.34 -3.34 2.82
N GLU A 116 6.93 -2.20 2.50
CA GLU A 116 8.37 -1.96 2.62
C GLU A 116 8.85 -2.03 4.09
N ASN A 117 8.01 -1.58 5.02
CA ASN A 117 8.39 -1.43 6.45
C ASN A 117 7.75 -2.48 7.36
N LEU A 118 7.19 -3.56 6.81
CA LEU A 118 6.34 -4.48 7.58
C LEU A 118 7.05 -5.08 8.80
N ASP A 119 8.33 -5.45 8.65
CA ASP A 119 9.11 -6.02 9.74
C ASP A 119 9.43 -5.00 10.84
N LEU A 120 9.69 -3.75 10.46
CA LEU A 120 9.88 -2.66 11.41
C LEU A 120 8.58 -2.38 12.17
N LEU A 121 7.45 -2.33 11.46
CA LEU A 121 6.13 -2.11 12.04
C LEU A 121 5.75 -3.25 13.01
N ARG A 122 6.01 -4.51 12.64
CA ARG A 122 5.77 -5.68 13.51
C ARG A 122 6.59 -5.60 14.80
N LYS A 123 7.87 -5.25 14.70
CA LYS A 123 8.73 -5.05 15.88
C LYS A 123 8.23 -3.90 16.75
N ALA A 124 7.76 -2.81 16.15
CA ALA A 124 7.22 -1.66 16.88
C ALA A 124 5.93 -2.01 17.65
N VAL A 125 5.06 -2.88 17.10
CA VAL A 125 3.83 -3.34 17.78
C VAL A 125 4.14 -4.02 19.12
N CYS A 126 5.27 -4.71 19.25
CA CYS A 126 5.70 -5.29 20.53
C CYS A 126 5.92 -4.23 21.63
N PHE A 127 6.15 -2.97 21.25
CA PHE A 127 6.33 -1.84 22.17
C PHE A 127 5.08 -0.97 22.31
N VAL A 128 4.03 -1.20 21.51
CA VAL A 128 2.75 -0.49 21.64
C VAL A 128 1.87 -1.25 22.63
N PRO A 129 1.62 -0.70 23.84
CA PRO A 129 0.73 -1.36 24.79
C PRO A 129 -0.67 -1.51 24.18
N SER A 130 -1.27 -2.68 24.31
CA SER A 130 -2.59 -2.96 23.73
C SER A 130 -3.62 -1.92 24.22
N ARG A 131 -4.67 -1.66 23.42
CA ARG A 131 -5.77 -0.77 23.81
C ARG A 131 -6.35 -1.14 25.18
N ARG A 132 -6.40 -2.45 25.49
CA ARG A 132 -6.82 -2.99 26.78
C ARG A 132 -5.87 -2.58 27.91
N THR A 133 -4.56 -2.66 27.67
CA THR A 133 -3.49 -2.25 28.59
C THR A 133 -3.52 -0.75 28.87
N ILE A 134 -3.67 0.08 27.83
CA ILE A 134 -3.79 1.55 27.99
C ILE A 134 -5.02 1.89 28.86
N THR A 135 -6.17 1.27 28.58
CA THR A 135 -7.41 1.55 29.32
C THR A 135 -7.31 1.15 30.80
N GLN A 136 -6.68 0.01 31.09
CA GLN A 136 -6.41 -0.44 32.45
C GLN A 136 -5.43 0.49 33.18
N ASN A 137 -4.36 0.91 32.51
CA ASN A 137 -3.36 1.82 33.07
C ASN A 137 -3.97 3.19 33.39
N LEU A 138 -4.82 3.73 32.52
CA LEU A 138 -5.54 4.99 32.76
C LEU A 138 -6.50 4.89 33.97
N ARG A 139 -7.17 3.73 34.16
CA ARG A 139 -7.97 3.48 35.38
C ARG A 139 -7.11 3.49 36.64
N LYS A 140 -5.98 2.77 36.64
CA LYS A 140 -5.04 2.73 37.77
C LYS A 140 -4.50 4.12 38.11
N LEU A 141 -4.10 4.92 37.12
CA LEU A 141 -3.61 6.29 37.33
C LEU A 141 -4.68 7.20 37.94
N ARG A 142 -5.94 7.08 37.51
CA ARG A 142 -7.06 7.82 38.11
C ARG A 142 -7.33 7.42 39.57
N GLN A 143 -7.18 6.13 39.91
CA GLN A 143 -7.31 5.66 41.28
C GLN A 143 -6.17 6.17 42.18
N ILE A 144 -4.94 6.17 41.68
CA ILE A 144 -3.78 6.70 42.40
C ILE A 144 -3.92 8.22 42.62
N ALA A 145 -4.37 8.95 41.60
CA ALA A 145 -4.61 10.40 41.72
C ALA A 145 -5.69 10.73 42.76
N ARG A 146 -6.75 9.91 42.86
CA ARG A 146 -7.78 10.04 43.91
C ARG A 146 -7.27 9.65 45.30
N ALA A 147 -6.44 8.62 45.41
CA ALA A 147 -5.88 8.17 46.68
C ALA A 147 -4.83 9.13 47.26
N LYS A 148 -4.22 9.99 46.43
CA LYS A 148 -3.26 11.03 46.85
C LYS A 148 -3.91 12.39 47.16
N GLN A 149 -5.22 12.54 47.01
CA GLN A 149 -5.99 13.75 47.35
C GLN A 149 -6.72 13.64 48.70
N LEU A 150 -6.38 12.63 49.51
CA LEU A 150 -6.77 12.42 50.91
C LEU A 150 -5.50 12.52 51.78
#